data_AF-A0A957KWS1-F1
#
_entry.id   AF-A0A957KWS1-F1
#
_cell.length_a   1.000
_cell.length_b   1.000
_cell.length_c   1.000
_cell.angle_alpha   90.00
_cell.angle_beta   90.00
_cell.angle_gamma   90.00
#
_symmetry.space_group_name_H-M   'P 1'
#
loop_
_entity.id
_entity.type
_entity.pdbx_description
1 polymer ?
#
loop_
_entity_poly.entity_id
_entity_poly.type
_entity_poly.pdbx_seq_one_letter_code
_entity_poly.pdbx_strand_id
1 'polypeptide(L)'
;DALPLVIGTVIFIIVVEAVLQAVLAFGAGRVPAATARDRLVSALAARNAYFVLVAGTLAAFAGFLLGQAPFLVGNVLLLGFILAEMTRLASQLVLYRRHATDKEAL
;
A
#
# COMPACT_ATOMS: atom_id res chain seq x y z
N ASP A 1 -25.46 -4.58 -15.63
CA ASP A 1 -25.13 -4.43 -14.19
C ASP A 1 -23.69 -4.81 -13.89
N ALA A 2 -22.84 -3.80 -13.67
CA ALA A 2 -21.41 -3.99 -13.35
C ALA A 2 -21.13 -4.09 -11.83
N LEU A 3 -22.13 -3.75 -11.00
CA LEU A 3 -22.02 -3.74 -9.54
C LEU A 3 -21.56 -5.09 -8.95
N PRO A 4 -22.11 -6.25 -9.35
CA PRO A 4 -21.67 -7.54 -8.81
C PRO A 4 -20.22 -7.86 -9.15
N LEU A 5 -19.78 -7.48 -10.35
CA LEU A 5 -18.41 -7.71 -10.83
C LEU A 5 -17.42 -6.87 -10.03
N VAL A 6 -17.73 -5.59 -9.82
CA VAL A 6 -16.89 -4.66 -9.04
C VAL A 6 -16.75 -5.10 -7.59
N ILE A 7 -17.87 -5.45 -6.96
CA ILE A 7 -17.87 -5.97 -5.57
C ILE A 7 -17.03 -7.25 -5.50
N GLY A 8 -17.21 -8.16 -6.47
CA GLY A 8 -16.42 -9.39 -6.57
C GLY A 8 -14.93 -9.12 -6.71
N THR A 9 -14.52 -8.19 -7.59
CA THR A 9 -13.12 -7.82 -7.79
C THR A 9 -12.51 -7.17 -6.53
N VAL A 10 -13.22 -6.27 -5.86
CA VAL A 10 -12.73 -5.64 -4.62
C VAL A 10 -12.55 -6.69 -3.51
N ILE A 11 -13.53 -7.57 -3.31
CA ILE A 11 -13.41 -8.67 -2.35
C ILE A 11 -12.25 -9.57 -2.70
N PHE A 12 -12.08 -9.91 -3.98
CA PHE A 12 -10.97 -10.75 -4.44
C PHE A 12 -9.61 -10.10 -4.16
N ILE A 13 -9.46 -8.80 -4.44
CA ILE A 13 -8.24 -8.04 -4.12
C ILE A 13 -7.95 -8.07 -2.62
N ILE A 14 -8.96 -7.80 -1.78
CA ILE A 14 -8.81 -7.83 -0.32
C ILE A 14 -8.37 -9.23 0.15
N VAL A 15 -8.98 -10.29 -0.37
CA VAL A 15 -8.62 -11.67 -0.03
C VAL A 15 -7.19 -11.98 -0.46
N VAL A 16 -6.79 -11.60 -1.67
CA VAL A 16 -5.43 -11.82 -2.17
C VAL A 16 -4.41 -11.06 -1.32
N GLU A 17 -4.66 -9.79 -0.98
CA GLU A 17 -3.78 -9.02 -0.12
C GLU A 17 -3.66 -9.62 1.28
N ALA A 18 -4.77 -10.03 1.88
CA ALA A 18 -4.77 -10.67 3.20
C ALA A 18 -3.98 -11.98 3.19
N VAL A 19 -4.15 -12.80 2.15
CA VAL A 19 -3.39 -14.05 1.98
C VAL A 19 -1.91 -13.77 1.79
N LEU A 20 -1.53 -12.81 0.94
CA LEU A 20 -0.13 -12.46 0.72
C LEU A 20 0.52 -11.93 2.01
N GLN A 21 -0.16 -11.06 2.76
CA GLN A 21 0.34 -10.57 4.04
C GLN A 21 0.46 -11.69 5.08
N ALA A 22 -0.49 -12.62 5.13
CA ALA A 22 -0.41 -13.79 5.99
C ALA A 22 0.78 -14.69 5.60
N VAL A 23 0.97 -14.98 4.31
CA VAL A 23 2.11 -15.77 3.83
C VAL A 23 3.44 -15.10 4.17
N LEU A 24 3.55 -13.78 4.02
CA LEU A 24 4.75 -13.04 4.41
C LEU A 24 4.97 -13.07 5.93
N ALA A 25 3.91 -12.96 6.73
CA ALA A 25 3.98 -12.99 8.18
C ALA A 25 4.38 -14.38 8.72
N PHE A 26 3.82 -15.45 8.16
CA PHE A 26 4.07 -16.83 8.61
C PHE A 26 5.30 -17.46 7.94
N GLY A 27 5.55 -17.15 6.67
CA GLY A 27 6.67 -17.68 5.90
C GLY A 27 8.03 -17.11 6.30
N ALA A 28 8.07 -15.97 7.00
CA ALA A 28 9.31 -15.34 7.45
C ALA A 28 9.99 -16.03 8.65
N GLY A 29 9.41 -17.11 9.21
CA GLY A 29 9.99 -17.88 10.32
C GLY A 29 9.98 -17.13 11.66
N ARG A 30 10.92 -17.45 12.57
CA ARG A 30 11.13 -16.65 13.81
C ARG A 30 11.73 -15.31 13.43
N VAL A 31 10.89 -14.37 13.01
CA VAL A 31 11.29 -12.98 12.79
C VAL A 31 11.76 -12.41 14.14
N PRO A 32 13.04 -12.02 14.28
CA PRO A 32 13.49 -11.32 15.48
C PRO A 32 12.60 -10.12 15.73
N ALA A 33 12.30 -9.81 17.00
CA ALA A 33 11.46 -8.68 17.33
C ALA A 33 11.94 -7.42 16.57
N ALA A 34 11.01 -6.75 15.87
CA ALA A 34 11.32 -5.61 15.03
C ALA A 34 12.14 -4.58 15.82
N THR A 35 13.35 -4.33 15.31
CA THR A 35 14.30 -3.42 15.97
C THR A 35 13.77 -1.98 15.90
N ALA A 36 14.35 -1.08 16.70
CA ALA A 36 14.02 0.35 16.60
C ALA A 36 14.22 0.90 15.17
N ARG A 37 15.19 0.34 14.42
CA ARG A 37 15.44 0.64 13.00
C ARG A 37 14.28 0.20 12.11
N ASP A 38 13.78 -1.03 12.27
CA ASP A 38 12.68 -1.55 11.45
C ASP A 38 11.41 -0.73 11.65
N ARG A 39 11.16 -0.28 12.89
CA ARG A 39 10.04 0.61 13.21
C ARG A 39 10.16 1.96 12.51
N LEU A 40 11.36 2.57 12.48
CA LEU A 40 11.60 3.83 11.78
C LEU A 40 11.44 3.70 10.27
N VAL A 41 11.99 2.65 9.66
CA VAL A 41 11.84 2.39 8.21
C VAL A 41 10.38 2.17 7.87
N SER A 42 9.66 1.39 8.66
CA SER A 42 8.22 1.15 8.46
C SER A 42 7.40 2.44 8.58
N ALA A 43 7.68 3.28 9.59
CA ALA A 43 6.99 4.56 9.78
C ALA A 43 7.25 5.54 8.62
N LEU A 44 8.48 5.65 8.14
CA LEU A 44 8.83 6.49 6.98
C LEU A 44 8.15 5.99 5.70
N ALA A 45 8.14 4.69 5.47
CA ALA A 45 7.46 4.10 4.33
C ALA A 45 5.94 4.31 4.39
N ALA A 46 5.34 4.15 5.58
CA ALA A 46 3.92 4.39 5.80
C ALA A 46 3.55 5.87 5.56
N ARG A 47 4.40 6.81 5.97
CA ARG A 47 4.20 8.24 5.69
C ARG A 47 4.18 8.54 4.20
N ASN A 48 5.10 7.96 3.42
CA ASN A 48 5.11 8.15 1.96
C ASN A 48 3.86 7.57 1.30
N ALA A 49 3.49 6.35 1.68
CA ALA A 49 2.26 5.70 1.21
C ALA A 49 1.00 6.52 1.56
N TYR A 50 0.97 7.12 2.76
CA TYR A 50 -0.15 7.94 3.21
C TYR A 50 -0.37 9.15 2.30
N PHE A 51 0.68 9.85 1.87
CA PHE A 51 0.53 10.97 0.93
C PHE A 51 -0.08 10.53 -0.40
N VAL A 52 0.31 9.37 -0.91
CA VAL A 52 -0.25 8.81 -2.14
C VAL A 52 -1.72 8.43 -1.96
N LEU A 53 -2.07 7.80 -0.82
CA LEU A 53 -3.44 7.43 -0.51
C LEU A 53 -4.35 8.67 -0.38
N VAL A 54 -3.87 9.71 0.31
CA VAL A 54 -4.61 10.98 0.44
C VAL A 54 -4.81 11.62 -0.92
N ALA A 55 -3.79 11.68 -1.77
CA ALA A 55 -3.91 12.21 -3.12
C ALA A 55 -4.95 11.44 -3.95
N GLY A 56 -4.92 10.10 -3.92
CA GLY A 56 -5.91 9.26 -4.59
C GLY A 56 -7.34 9.46 -4.06
N THR A 57 -7.47 9.61 -2.75
CA THR A 57 -8.75 9.87 -2.08
C THR A 57 -9.32 11.22 -2.47
N LEU A 58 -8.50 12.28 -2.47
CA LEU A 58 -8.91 13.62 -2.89
C LEU A 58 -9.28 13.65 -4.38
N ALA A 59 -8.54 12.95 -5.24
CA ALA A 59 -8.86 12.83 -6.67
C ALA A 59 -10.22 12.14 -6.89
N ALA A 60 -10.49 11.06 -6.16
CA ALA A 60 -11.79 10.39 -6.22
C ALA A 60 -12.92 11.28 -5.69
N PHE A 61 -12.69 12.00 -4.59
CA PHE A 61 -13.67 12.92 -4.01
C PHE A 61 -13.98 14.08 -4.98
N ALA A 62 -12.96 14.62 -5.64
CA ALA A 62 -13.14 15.62 -6.69
C ALA A 62 -13.96 15.04 -7.87
N GLY A 63 -13.66 13.82 -8.31
CA GLY A 63 -14.45 13.12 -9.33
C GLY A 63 -15.93 12.97 -8.93
N PHE A 64 -16.19 12.61 -7.67
CA PHE A 64 -17.54 12.53 -7.14
C PHE A 64 -18.27 13.89 -7.17
N LEU A 65 -17.62 14.96 -6.70
CA LEU A 65 -18.18 16.31 -6.71
C LEU A 65 -18.43 16.84 -8.13
N LEU A 66 -17.63 16.41 -9.11
CA LEU A 66 -17.81 16.73 -10.53
C LEU A 66 -18.87 15.84 -11.23
N GLY A 67 -19.60 15.01 -10.48
CA GLY A 67 -20.68 14.18 -11.01
C GLY A 67 -20.20 12.99 -11.85
N GLN A 68 -18.96 12.54 -11.67
CA GLN A 68 -18.45 11.35 -12.35
C GLN A 68 -19.24 10.11 -11.93
N ALA A 69 -19.31 9.13 -12.83
CA ALA A 69 -19.99 7.87 -12.55
C ALA A 69 -19.37 7.20 -11.31
N PRO A 70 -20.18 6.62 -10.39
CA PRO A 70 -19.69 5.97 -9.18
C PRO A 70 -18.64 4.89 -9.47
N PHE A 71 -18.75 4.21 -10.62
CA PHE A 71 -17.76 3.26 -11.10
C PHE A 71 -16.38 3.91 -11.28
N LEU A 72 -16.28 5.07 -11.93
CA LEU A 72 -15.01 5.77 -12.13
C LEU A 72 -14.41 6.24 -10.82
N VAL A 73 -15.23 6.79 -9.93
CA VAL A 73 -14.80 7.22 -8.58
C VAL A 73 -14.21 6.05 -7.79
N GLY A 74 -14.88 4.89 -7.82
CA GLY A 74 -14.39 3.67 -7.18
C GLY A 74 -13.06 3.17 -7.74
N ASN A 75 -12.90 3.21 -9.08
CA ASN A 75 -11.63 2.82 -9.72
C ASN A 75 -10.48 3.77 -9.35
N VAL A 76 -10.75 5.08 -9.25
CA VAL A 76 -9.73 6.06 -8.81
C VAL A 76 -9.32 5.83 -7.35
N LEU A 77 -10.28 5.52 -6.46
CA LEU A 77 -9.95 5.12 -5.08
C LEU A 77 -9.08 3.87 -5.04
N LEU A 78 -9.47 2.83 -5.79
CA LEU A 78 -8.74 1.57 -5.84
C LEU A 78 -7.32 1.77 -6.39
N LEU A 79 -7.18 2.58 -7.45
CA LEU A 79 -5.88 2.92 -8.01
C LEU A 79 -5.00 3.66 -7.00
N GLY A 80 -5.57 4.66 -6.30
CA GLY A 80 -4.87 5.39 -5.24
C GLY A 80 -4.40 4.49 -4.10
N PHE A 81 -5.24 3.54 -3.70
CA PHE A 81 -4.89 2.53 -2.69
C PHE A 81 -3.75 1.63 -3.15
N ILE A 82 -3.83 1.06 -4.36
CA ILE A 82 -2.76 0.20 -4.91
C ILE A 82 -1.44 0.97 -5.01
N LEU A 83 -1.46 2.21 -5.52
CA LEU A 83 -0.26 3.05 -5.62
C LEU A 83 0.33 3.38 -4.25
N ALA A 84 -0.51 3.59 -3.23
CA ALA A 84 -0.05 3.81 -1.87
C ALA A 84 0.68 2.58 -1.34
N GLU A 85 0.14 1.38 -1.52
CA GLU A 85 0.77 0.15 -1.06
C GLU A 85 2.08 -0.14 -1.82
N MET A 86 2.10 0.06 -3.13
CA MET A 86 3.33 -0.02 -3.93
C MET A 86 4.40 0.97 -3.43
N THR A 87 3.99 2.20 -3.10
CA THR A 87 4.88 3.23 -2.55
C THR A 87 5.43 2.83 -1.18
N ARG A 88 4.60 2.19 -0.34
CA ARG A 88 5.01 1.66 0.96
C ARG A 88 6.11 0.61 0.79
N LEU A 89 5.86 -0.39 -0.04
CA LEU A 89 6.79 -1.50 -0.29
C LEU A 89 8.09 -1.01 -0.95
N ALA A 90 7.98 -0.14 -1.95
CA ALA A 90 9.13 0.47 -2.60
C ALA A 90 9.97 1.30 -1.61
N SER A 91 9.31 2.10 -0.76
CA SER A 91 10.00 2.90 0.26
C SER A 91 10.73 2.01 1.27
N GLN A 92 10.11 0.92 1.73
CA GLN A 92 10.77 -0.06 2.59
C GLN A 92 12.00 -0.65 1.90
N LEU A 93 11.88 -1.11 0.65
CA LEU A 93 12.98 -1.70 -0.09
C LEU A 93 14.15 -0.73 -0.28
N VAL A 94 13.87 0.52 -0.68
CA VAL A 94 14.91 1.55 -0.88
C VAL A 94 15.59 1.94 0.43
N LEU A 95 14.83 2.14 1.50
CA LEU A 95 15.39 2.49 2.81
C LEU A 95 16.23 1.34 3.39
N TYR A 96 15.76 0.09 3.26
CA TYR A 96 16.56 -1.08 3.67
C TYR A 96 17.88 -1.18 2.89
N ARG A 97 17.86 -0.93 1.58
CA ARG A 97 19.07 -0.94 0.73
C ARG A 97 20.05 0.17 1.10
N ARG A 98 19.58 1.42 1.22
CA ARG A 98 20.44 2.57 1.54
C ARG A 98 21.23 2.36 2.85
N HIS A 99 20.56 1.82 3.86
CA HIS A 99 21.17 1.53 5.16
C HIS A 99 21.97 0.22 5.21
N ALA A 100 21.97 -0.59 4.15
CA ALA A 100 22.90 -1.71 4.01
C ALA A 100 24.25 -1.19 3.49
N THR A 101 24.22 -0.29 2.50
CA THR A 101 25.43 0.33 1.92
C THR A 101 26.18 1.22 2.93
N ASP A 102 25.49 1.94 3.80
CA ASP A 102 26.15 2.74 4.87
C ASP A 102 26.96 1.88 5.86
N LYS A 103 26.67 0.57 6.00
CA LYS A 103 27.44 -0.33 6.86
C LYS A 103 28.72 -0.87 6.22
N GLU A 104 28.81 -0.89 4.89
CA GLU A 104 30.01 -1.33 4.16
C GLU A 104 31.04 -0.20 3.99
N ALA A 105 30.64 1.04 4.29
CA ALA A 105 31.48 2.23 4.21
C ALA A 105 32.16 2.62 5.55
N LEU A 106 31.99 1.81 6.61
CA LEU A 106 32.59 1.95 7.94
C LEU A 106 33.51 0.74 8.23
#